data_AF-A0A2G2PTB6-F1
#
_entry.id   AF-A0A2G2PTB6-F1
#
_cell.length_a   1.000
_cell.length_b   1.000
_cell.length_c   1.000
_cell.angle_alpha   90.00
_cell.angle_beta   90.00
_cell.angle_gamma   90.00
#
_symmetry.space_group_name_H-M   'P 1'
#
loop_
_entity.id
_entity.type
_entity.pdbx_description
1 polymer ?
#
loop_
_entity_poly.entity_id
_entity_poly.type
_entity_poly.pdbx_seq_one_letter_code
_entity_poly.pdbx_strand_id
1 'polypeptide(L)'
;MSYKMKKILLLLLVALFSLGAVAQKKKNKGLRLGEKFGKLTTKIMTSKTDDLSKVSLRPTVISGVYNLDSNTSEAKYFPKGTVEGDYVVSITFMKNKGIGLIELDGSILCDGKEMEYVGVGSYIAVFNEPFTAPKTIEISSSAGGKAKFTLTPLAPIDIISVNGEKYLPIIDLDEDLTLEYDANTSNENVLLKVSLITKVIGAVAFNKFADFSPGNGKVTIPKETLSNTEISGGTKNTANFVKGENFLLLEKEIITEREDLDESQNVSEFASLSLYAKAYASIPVIVRGNQEERIISAIRIAGETENNVGFDLHKPNANTGIPFSRGSKFGLASLTLNVKPYKIETETNENSWSVGNTKYTRTTTITTTLEFPQLPDEHWDYLLEKFYQDVVKIFKEDYQIDFVPVEDVTNTEDYNTFFVDETVNSNVKVNRTYKNTNRSNPKNLVEIFGNLSSNLTNDTPLLRIMKEADVDGLVNIDIDLQIGQGKDNTIVLIPNISFSIRGRDEQKSNKQATYVEGMLVSKTGNPFNSNMVKADKNALLKACSFSELTEAFRLSLAALRAKEIEMGYDKIWNIGE
;
A
#
# COMPACT_ATOMS: atom_id res chain seq x y z
N MET A 1 -5.00 -17.48 -10.38
CA MET A 1 -3.59 -17.48 -9.91
C MET A 1 -3.37 -18.64 -8.94
N SER A 2 -2.30 -19.44 -9.10
CA SER A 2 -2.01 -20.56 -8.19
C SER A 2 -1.65 -20.06 -6.78
N TYR A 3 -2.16 -20.75 -5.74
CA TYR A 3 -1.89 -20.47 -4.33
C TYR A 3 -0.38 -20.42 -3.97
N LYS A 4 0.48 -21.10 -4.75
CA LYS A 4 1.94 -21.03 -4.61
C LYS A 4 2.53 -19.69 -5.06
N MET A 5 1.95 -19.04 -6.07
CA MET A 5 2.41 -17.77 -6.62
C MET A 5 2.07 -16.58 -5.71
N LYS A 6 0.89 -16.60 -5.07
CA LYS A 6 0.52 -15.61 -4.04
C LYS A 6 1.49 -15.62 -2.85
N LYS A 7 2.00 -16.78 -2.45
CA LYS A 7 3.00 -16.90 -1.38
C LYS A 7 4.39 -16.35 -1.76
N ILE A 8 4.81 -16.49 -3.02
CA ILE A 8 6.11 -16.00 -3.49
C ILE A 8 6.10 -14.46 -3.58
N LEU A 9 5.00 -13.88 -4.09
CA LEU A 9 4.84 -12.43 -4.17
C LEU A 9 4.73 -11.79 -2.79
N LEU A 10 4.00 -12.42 -1.85
CA LEU A 10 3.92 -11.98 -0.46
C LEU A 10 5.27 -12.08 0.27
N LEU A 11 6.08 -13.12 0.00
CA LEU A 11 7.44 -13.25 0.53
C LEU A 11 8.40 -12.20 -0.03
N LEU A 12 8.22 -11.78 -1.28
CA LEU A 12 9.01 -10.71 -1.92
C LEU A 12 8.66 -9.33 -1.38
N LEU A 13 7.37 -9.04 -1.15
CA LEU A 13 6.90 -7.81 -0.51
C LEU A 13 7.32 -7.74 0.96
N VAL A 14 7.17 -8.83 1.73
CA VAL A 14 7.66 -8.89 3.11
C VAL A 14 9.19 -8.75 3.19
N ALA A 15 9.94 -9.21 2.17
CA ALA A 15 11.39 -8.99 2.08
C ALA A 15 11.80 -7.56 1.68
N LEU A 16 10.89 -6.77 1.11
CA LEU A 16 11.08 -5.33 0.85
C LEU A 16 10.72 -4.49 2.08
N PHE A 17 9.68 -4.88 2.82
CA PHE A 17 9.25 -4.24 4.07
C PHE A 17 10.02 -4.70 5.31
N SER A 18 10.82 -5.75 5.18
CA SER A 18 11.81 -6.16 6.17
C SER A 18 13.03 -6.66 5.42
N LEU A 19 14.17 -5.97 5.54
CA LEU A 19 15.47 -6.43 5.01
C LEU A 19 15.98 -7.74 5.67
N GLY A 20 15.10 -8.58 6.21
CA GLY A 20 15.41 -9.94 6.60
C GLY A 20 14.19 -10.73 7.06
N ALA A 21 13.42 -11.34 6.15
CA ALA A 21 12.53 -12.46 6.50
C ALA A 21 12.02 -13.29 5.30
N VAL A 22 12.81 -14.28 4.85
CA VAL A 22 12.32 -15.49 4.14
C VAL A 22 13.22 -16.64 4.64
N ALA A 23 12.81 -17.76 5.22
CA ALA A 23 11.69 -18.67 4.95
C ALA A 23 11.43 -19.58 6.17
N GLN A 24 10.28 -20.27 6.19
CA GLN A 24 9.99 -21.35 7.14
C GLN A 24 9.68 -22.67 6.42
N LYS A 25 10.54 -23.69 6.58
CA LYS A 25 10.18 -25.09 6.91
C LYS A 25 11.43 -26.00 7.00
N LYS A 26 11.91 -26.26 8.23
CA LYS A 26 12.08 -27.61 8.83
C LYS A 26 12.82 -27.47 10.16
N LYS A 27 12.24 -28.06 11.19
CA LYS A 27 12.85 -28.26 12.51
C LYS A 27 14.18 -29.02 12.36
N ASN A 28 15.21 -28.48 13.01
CA ASN A 28 16.40 -29.13 13.58
C ASN A 28 17.75 -28.58 13.07
N LYS A 29 18.54 -28.13 14.07
CA LYS A 29 19.98 -27.83 14.09
C LYS A 29 20.45 -26.55 13.37
N GLY A 30 20.51 -25.45 14.14
CA GLY A 30 21.67 -24.57 14.28
C GLY A 30 22.46 -24.11 13.04
N LEU A 31 21.81 -23.83 11.91
CA LEU A 31 22.47 -23.32 10.71
C LEU A 31 21.97 -21.93 10.37
N ARG A 32 22.91 -20.98 10.20
CA ARG A 32 22.78 -19.60 9.66
C ARG A 32 22.28 -19.56 8.20
N LEU A 33 21.30 -20.39 7.85
CA LEU A 33 20.72 -20.51 6.51
C LEU A 33 19.93 -19.25 6.15
N GLY A 34 19.17 -18.66 7.09
CA GLY A 34 18.39 -17.44 6.85
C GLY A 34 19.25 -16.25 6.40
N GLU A 35 20.34 -15.95 7.12
CA GLU A 35 21.26 -14.86 6.75
C GLU A 35 21.96 -15.11 5.40
N LYS A 36 22.30 -16.37 5.09
CA LYS A 36 22.91 -16.76 3.79
C LYS A 36 21.92 -16.67 2.63
N PHE A 37 20.66 -17.04 2.84
CA PHE A 37 19.59 -16.89 1.85
C PHE A 37 19.19 -15.42 1.67
N GLY A 38 19.18 -14.62 2.73
CA GLY A 38 19.01 -13.16 2.66
C GLY A 38 20.09 -12.51 1.82
N LYS A 39 21.38 -12.81 2.08
CA LYS A 39 22.50 -12.30 1.27
C LYS A 39 22.43 -12.73 -0.20
N LEU A 40 22.03 -13.97 -0.48
CA LEU A 40 21.89 -14.48 -1.85
C LEU A 40 20.72 -13.81 -2.60
N THR A 41 19.57 -13.65 -1.94
CA THR A 41 18.38 -12.99 -2.51
C THR A 41 18.67 -11.51 -2.76
N THR A 42 19.35 -10.84 -1.83
CA THR A 42 19.71 -9.42 -1.95
C THR A 42 20.70 -9.16 -3.09
N LYS A 43 21.68 -10.06 -3.30
CA LYS A 43 22.62 -9.98 -4.44
C LYS A 43 21.91 -10.21 -5.79
N ILE A 44 20.84 -10.99 -5.83
CA ILE A 44 20.01 -11.20 -7.03
C ILE A 44 19.10 -9.99 -7.30
N MET A 45 18.72 -9.26 -6.25
CA MET A 45 17.83 -8.09 -6.33
C MET A 45 18.56 -6.76 -6.50
N THR A 46 19.90 -6.75 -6.45
CA THR A 46 20.74 -5.56 -6.68
C THR A 46 21.29 -5.60 -8.10
N SER A 47 20.96 -4.60 -8.92
CA SER A 47 21.51 -4.44 -10.28
C SER A 47 22.45 -3.25 -10.37
N LYS A 48 23.31 -3.22 -11.39
CA LYS A 48 24.11 -2.03 -11.70
C LYS A 48 23.44 -1.17 -12.77
N THR A 49 23.58 0.16 -12.69
CA THR A 49 23.17 1.09 -13.75
C THR A 49 24.09 2.31 -13.77
N ASP A 50 24.27 2.91 -14.94
CA ASP A 50 24.90 4.21 -15.18
C ASP A 50 23.86 5.30 -15.54
N ASP A 51 22.62 4.90 -15.76
CA ASP A 51 21.51 5.79 -16.14
C ASP A 51 20.70 6.24 -14.92
N LEU A 52 20.82 7.52 -14.56
CA LEU A 52 20.11 8.12 -13.41
C LEU A 52 18.59 8.17 -13.64
N SER A 53 18.11 8.20 -14.88
CA SER A 53 16.67 8.25 -15.20
C SER A 53 15.93 6.95 -14.87
N LYS A 54 16.66 5.86 -14.56
CA LYS A 54 16.11 4.58 -14.09
C LYS A 54 16.06 4.47 -12.56
N VAL A 55 16.55 5.47 -11.86
CA VAL A 55 16.76 5.45 -10.41
C VAL A 55 15.67 6.25 -9.69
N SER A 56 15.14 5.66 -8.62
CA SER A 56 14.49 6.40 -7.53
C SER A 56 15.51 6.60 -6.41
N LEU A 57 15.75 7.84 -6.02
CA LEU A 57 16.80 8.20 -5.06
C LEU A 57 16.20 8.52 -3.69
N ARG A 58 16.83 8.00 -2.63
CA ARG A 58 16.49 8.31 -1.24
C ARG A 58 17.72 8.77 -0.45
N PRO A 59 18.06 10.07 -0.49
CA PRO A 59 19.08 10.65 0.37
C PRO A 59 18.55 10.82 1.79
N THR A 60 19.35 10.49 2.79
CA THR A 60 19.03 10.61 4.21
C THR A 60 20.18 11.24 4.98
N VAL A 61 19.91 12.25 5.79
CA VAL A 61 20.82 12.72 6.84
C VAL A 61 20.24 12.37 8.21
N ILE A 62 21.05 11.77 9.08
CA ILE A 62 20.69 11.32 10.43
C ILE A 62 21.55 12.07 11.42
N SER A 63 20.89 12.71 12.37
CA SER A 63 21.49 13.51 13.44
C SER A 63 21.40 12.70 14.73
N GLY A 64 22.53 12.16 15.18
CA GLY A 64 22.60 11.26 16.34
C GLY A 64 22.11 9.84 16.01
N VAL A 65 23.02 8.95 15.65
CA VAL A 65 22.71 7.51 15.52
C VAL A 65 22.25 6.98 16.87
N TYR A 66 21.22 6.11 16.85
CA TYR A 66 20.67 5.50 18.05
C TYR A 66 21.66 4.54 18.74
N ASN A 67 21.37 4.14 19.97
CA ASN A 67 22.21 3.20 20.71
C ASN A 67 22.38 1.85 19.97
N LEU A 68 23.62 1.51 19.61
CA LEU A 68 23.93 0.30 18.84
C LEU A 68 23.86 -1.00 19.65
N ASP A 69 23.79 -0.93 20.98
CA ASP A 69 23.52 -2.09 21.85
C ASP A 69 22.09 -2.64 21.66
N SER A 70 21.23 -1.90 20.97
CA SER A 70 19.96 -2.39 20.43
C SER A 70 20.12 -3.61 19.50
N ASN A 71 21.33 -3.85 18.96
CA ASN A 71 21.66 -5.01 18.12
C ASN A 71 20.71 -5.20 16.91
N THR A 72 20.25 -4.08 16.34
CA THR A 72 19.44 -4.07 15.13
C THR A 72 20.20 -4.62 13.93
N SER A 73 19.48 -5.11 12.93
CA SER A 73 20.07 -5.71 11.74
C SER A 73 20.62 -4.65 10.79
N GLU A 74 20.01 -3.46 10.76
CA GLU A 74 20.53 -2.31 10.01
C GLU A 74 21.89 -1.85 10.53
N ALA A 75 22.15 -1.98 11.85
CA ALA A 75 23.41 -1.54 12.45
C ALA A 75 24.66 -2.20 11.83
N LYS A 76 24.50 -3.37 11.19
CA LYS A 76 25.59 -4.07 10.47
C LYS A 76 26.05 -3.36 9.20
N TYR A 77 25.25 -2.44 8.67
CA TYR A 77 25.56 -1.66 7.47
C TYR A 77 26.18 -0.30 7.80
N PHE A 78 26.22 0.11 9.07
CA PHE A 78 27.00 1.28 9.44
C PHE A 78 28.49 1.02 9.27
N PRO A 79 29.25 2.00 8.76
CA PRO A 79 30.70 1.91 8.71
C PRO A 79 31.32 1.58 10.06
N LYS A 80 32.43 0.85 10.03
CA LYS A 80 33.09 0.37 11.24
C LYS A 80 33.54 1.56 12.10
N GLY A 81 33.18 1.52 13.38
CA GLY A 81 33.53 2.57 14.35
C GLY A 81 32.44 3.62 14.56
N THR A 82 31.30 3.52 13.84
CA THR A 82 30.10 4.30 14.15
C THR A 82 29.64 4.00 15.58
N VAL A 83 29.30 5.05 16.34
CA VAL A 83 28.79 4.97 17.71
C VAL A 83 27.50 5.78 17.87
N GLU A 84 26.83 5.60 19.01
CA GLU A 84 25.67 6.43 19.38
C GLU A 84 26.05 7.91 19.37
N GLY A 85 25.17 8.76 18.81
CA GLY A 85 25.38 10.20 18.72
C GLY A 85 26.12 10.67 17.45
N ASP A 86 26.74 9.77 16.69
CA ASP A 86 27.35 10.12 15.40
C ASP A 86 26.31 10.65 14.40
N TYR A 87 26.76 11.44 13.43
CA TYR A 87 25.92 11.90 12.33
C TYR A 87 26.22 11.09 11.07
N VAL A 88 25.18 10.76 10.31
CA VAL A 88 25.29 9.89 9.13
C VAL A 88 24.62 10.54 7.94
N VAL A 89 25.29 10.52 6.80
CA VAL A 89 24.71 10.81 5.50
C VAL A 89 24.66 9.52 4.71
N SER A 90 23.49 9.16 4.21
CA SER A 90 23.27 7.94 3.43
C SER A 90 22.53 8.25 2.13
N ILE A 91 22.98 7.65 1.03
CA ILE A 91 22.33 7.74 -0.28
C ILE A 91 21.96 6.33 -0.72
N THR A 92 20.65 6.06 -0.87
CA THR A 92 20.16 4.76 -1.36
C THR A 92 19.52 4.89 -2.74
N PHE A 93 19.94 4.02 -3.66
CA PHE A 93 19.44 3.94 -5.03
C PHE A 93 18.52 2.73 -5.20
N MET A 94 17.31 2.98 -5.68
CA MET A 94 16.28 1.97 -5.93
C MET A 94 15.89 1.97 -7.40
N LYS A 95 15.40 0.83 -7.91
CA LYS A 95 14.78 0.83 -9.23
C LYS A 95 13.49 1.65 -9.20
N ASN A 96 13.35 2.57 -10.16
CA ASN A 96 12.10 3.30 -10.37
C ASN A 96 10.99 2.38 -10.90
N LYS A 97 11.33 1.45 -11.79
CA LYS A 97 10.43 0.40 -12.31
C LYS A 97 11.01 -0.98 -12.04
N GLY A 98 10.15 -1.91 -11.61
CA GLY A 98 10.55 -3.22 -11.13
C GLY A 98 11.00 -3.20 -9.68
N ILE A 99 11.28 -4.40 -9.15
CA ILE A 99 11.75 -4.55 -7.78
C ILE A 99 13.28 -4.67 -7.77
N GLY A 100 13.94 -3.86 -6.93
CA GLY A 100 15.34 -4.07 -6.59
C GLY A 100 16.09 -2.80 -6.21
N LEU A 101 17.29 -3.01 -5.72
CA LEU A 101 18.23 -1.93 -5.37
C LEU A 101 19.22 -1.75 -6.51
N ILE A 102 19.85 -0.58 -6.57
CA ILE A 102 20.78 -0.23 -7.64
C ILE A 102 22.14 0.11 -7.03
N GLU A 103 23.19 -0.53 -7.52
CA GLU A 103 24.55 -0.01 -7.36
C GLU A 103 24.84 0.91 -8.54
N LEU A 104 25.14 2.18 -8.26
CA LEU A 104 25.45 3.15 -9.30
C LEU A 104 26.84 2.88 -9.87
N ASP A 105 26.94 2.82 -11.20
CA ASP A 105 28.22 2.92 -11.89
C ASP A 105 28.60 4.40 -12.04
N GLY A 106 29.44 4.88 -11.13
CA GLY A 106 29.76 6.28 -10.98
C GLY A 106 30.41 6.62 -9.65
N SER A 107 30.48 7.90 -9.34
CA SER A 107 31.03 8.43 -8.09
C SER A 107 29.98 9.22 -7.32
N ILE A 108 30.00 9.09 -6.00
CA ILE A 108 29.14 9.85 -5.09
C ILE A 108 30.02 10.51 -4.05
N LEU A 109 29.95 11.83 -3.99
CA LEU A 109 30.74 12.65 -3.07
C LEU A 109 29.82 13.32 -2.05
N CYS A 110 30.27 13.39 -0.80
CA CYS A 110 29.72 14.23 0.26
C CYS A 110 30.77 15.27 0.66
N ASP A 111 30.48 16.55 0.49
CA ASP A 111 31.43 17.67 0.67
C ASP A 111 32.78 17.41 -0.04
N GLY A 112 32.72 16.89 -1.27
CA GLY A 112 33.90 16.57 -2.10
C GLY A 112 34.66 15.30 -1.69
N LYS A 113 34.23 14.56 -0.66
CA LYS A 113 34.82 13.28 -0.25
C LYS A 113 33.97 12.11 -0.73
N GLU A 114 34.60 11.07 -1.26
CA GLU A 114 33.91 9.87 -1.73
C GLU A 114 33.19 9.14 -0.58
N MET A 115 31.94 8.75 -0.84
CA MET A 115 31.12 7.99 0.11
C MET A 115 31.41 6.48 0.02
N GLU A 116 31.39 5.77 1.14
CA GLU A 116 31.64 4.33 1.18
C GLU A 116 30.41 3.55 0.70
N TYR A 117 30.59 2.66 -0.29
CA TYR A 117 29.53 1.72 -0.67
C TYR A 117 29.42 0.60 0.37
N VAL A 118 28.29 0.55 1.08
CA VAL A 118 28.05 -0.43 2.16
C VAL A 118 27.21 -1.63 1.69
N GLY A 119 26.97 -1.72 0.37
CA GLY A 119 26.12 -2.74 -0.24
C GLY A 119 24.67 -2.28 -0.39
N VAL A 120 23.85 -3.15 -1.00
CA VAL A 120 22.39 -2.95 -1.14
C VAL A 120 22.01 -1.60 -1.74
N GLY A 121 22.80 -1.14 -2.72
CA GLY A 121 22.59 0.15 -3.37
C GLY A 121 22.72 1.38 -2.46
N SER A 122 23.39 1.24 -1.31
CA SER A 122 23.54 2.30 -0.31
C SER A 122 24.99 2.74 -0.15
N TYR A 123 25.18 4.05 -0.05
CA TYR A 123 26.46 4.71 0.16
C TYR A 123 26.38 5.55 1.42
N ILE A 124 27.41 5.52 2.27
CA ILE A 124 27.38 6.15 3.59
C ILE A 124 28.64 6.99 3.85
N ALA A 125 28.45 8.14 4.49
CA ALA A 125 29.49 8.92 5.14
C ALA A 125 29.11 9.13 6.62
N VAL A 126 30.08 8.97 7.52
CA VAL A 126 29.90 9.12 8.96
C VAL A 126 30.72 10.31 9.46
N PHE A 127 30.13 11.07 10.36
CA PHE A 127 30.72 12.24 11.00
C PHE A 127 30.64 12.04 12.50
N ASN A 128 31.80 12.02 13.15
CA ASN A 128 31.96 11.84 14.60
C ASN A 128 31.79 13.14 15.39
N GLU A 129 31.50 14.25 14.70
CA GLU A 129 31.18 15.54 15.30
C GLU A 129 29.81 16.00 14.76
N PRO A 130 28.92 16.47 15.65
CA PRO A 130 27.66 17.07 15.23
C PRO A 130 27.88 18.21 14.25
N PHE A 131 27.03 18.31 13.23
CA PHE A 131 27.03 19.44 12.31
C PHE A 131 25.62 19.98 12.13
N THR A 132 25.52 21.28 11.94
CA THR A 132 24.25 21.99 11.65
C THR A 132 24.21 22.54 10.23
N ALA A 133 25.37 22.69 9.58
CA ALA A 133 25.46 23.14 8.21
C ALA A 133 25.02 22.04 7.22
N PRO A 134 24.31 22.38 6.13
CA PRO A 134 23.95 21.41 5.10
C PRO A 134 25.16 20.70 4.48
N LYS A 135 24.97 19.44 4.10
CA LYS A 135 25.97 18.60 3.40
C LYS A 135 25.70 18.57 1.92
N THR A 136 26.72 18.87 1.11
CA THR A 136 26.60 18.87 -0.35
C THR A 136 26.84 17.48 -0.89
N ILE A 137 25.89 16.95 -1.66
CA ILE A 137 25.97 15.68 -2.35
C ILE A 137 26.18 15.93 -3.83
N GLU A 138 27.19 15.28 -4.41
CA GLU A 138 27.50 15.35 -5.84
C GLU A 138 27.55 13.93 -6.40
N ILE A 139 26.71 13.66 -7.40
CA ILE A 139 26.59 12.36 -8.04
C ILE A 139 27.01 12.52 -9.49
N SER A 140 27.87 11.63 -9.96
CA SER A 140 28.27 11.55 -11.37
C SER A 140 28.22 10.11 -11.84
N SER A 141 27.46 9.83 -12.89
CA SER A 141 27.43 8.50 -13.51
C SER A 141 28.47 8.37 -14.62
N SER A 142 28.88 7.13 -14.92
CA SER A 142 29.81 6.83 -16.02
C SER A 142 29.23 7.20 -17.40
N ALA A 143 27.89 7.23 -17.54
CA ALA A 143 27.18 7.70 -18.73
C ALA A 143 27.11 9.25 -18.84
N GLY A 144 27.67 9.98 -17.88
CA GLY A 144 27.76 11.45 -17.90
C GLY A 144 26.62 12.19 -17.19
N GLY A 145 25.65 11.47 -16.62
CA GLY A 145 24.60 12.05 -15.79
C GLY A 145 25.17 12.67 -14.52
N LYS A 146 24.68 13.85 -14.15
CA LYS A 146 25.16 14.59 -12.97
C LYS A 146 24.01 15.13 -12.16
N ALA A 147 24.11 14.99 -10.85
CA ALA A 147 23.18 15.58 -9.91
C ALA A 147 23.92 16.22 -8.73
N LYS A 148 23.33 17.27 -8.17
CA LYS A 148 23.88 17.99 -7.04
C LYS A 148 22.76 18.51 -6.15
N PHE A 149 22.80 18.19 -4.86
CA PHE A 149 21.84 18.68 -3.90
C PHE A 149 22.42 18.76 -2.49
N THR A 150 21.72 19.38 -1.55
CA THR A 150 22.15 19.54 -0.16
C THR A 150 21.21 18.84 0.81
N LEU A 151 21.78 18.24 1.86
CA LEU A 151 21.03 17.64 2.96
C LEU A 151 21.23 18.46 4.24
N THR A 152 20.15 19.05 4.75
CA THR A 152 20.17 19.84 5.98
C THR A 152 19.87 18.93 7.18
N PRO A 153 20.77 18.83 8.17
CA PRO A 153 20.53 18.02 9.37
C PRO A 153 19.41 18.62 10.23
N LEU A 154 18.76 17.79 11.03
CA LEU A 154 17.81 18.27 12.04
C LEU A 154 18.56 18.52 13.36
N ALA A 155 18.09 19.52 14.11
CA ALA A 155 18.47 19.63 15.50
C ALA A 155 18.13 18.32 16.24
N PRO A 156 19.02 17.82 17.13
CA PRO A 156 18.75 16.66 17.98
C PRO A 156 17.41 16.77 18.70
N ILE A 157 16.87 15.61 19.07
CA ILE A 157 15.70 15.49 19.93
C ILE A 157 16.12 14.68 21.15
N ASP A 158 15.48 14.93 22.29
CA ASP A 158 15.72 14.19 23.54
C ASP A 158 14.41 13.65 24.09
N ILE A 159 14.48 12.45 24.68
CA ILE A 159 13.39 11.88 25.47
C ILE A 159 13.57 12.35 26.92
N ILE A 160 12.59 13.07 27.46
CA ILE A 160 12.61 13.60 28.84
C ILE A 160 12.14 12.53 29.82
N SER A 161 11.01 11.88 29.52
CA SER A 161 10.45 10.81 30.34
C SER A 161 9.50 9.93 29.54
N VAL A 162 9.31 8.70 30.01
CA VAL A 162 8.32 7.76 29.50
C VAL A 162 7.49 7.29 30.69
N ASN A 163 6.17 7.50 30.63
CA ASN A 163 5.25 7.27 31.76
C ASN A 163 5.69 8.00 33.06
N GLY A 164 6.30 9.18 32.93
CA GLY A 164 6.82 9.97 34.05
C GLY A 164 8.17 9.51 34.60
N GLU A 165 8.71 8.39 34.10
CA GLU A 165 9.98 7.80 34.54
C GLU A 165 11.12 8.17 33.58
N LYS A 166 12.30 8.48 34.15
CA LYS A 166 13.49 8.93 33.38
C LYS A 166 14.56 7.88 33.20
N TYR A 167 14.56 6.85 34.04
CA TYR A 167 15.61 5.83 34.07
C TYR A 167 14.97 4.46 33.97
N LEU A 168 15.24 3.77 32.86
CA LEU A 168 14.74 2.43 32.58
C LEU A 168 13.20 2.30 32.78
N PRO A 169 12.39 3.15 32.13
CA PRO A 169 10.95 3.18 32.30
C PRO A 169 10.29 1.87 31.87
N ILE A 170 9.12 1.60 32.44
CA ILE A 170 8.31 0.43 32.10
C ILE A 170 7.26 0.82 31.07
N ILE A 171 7.19 0.04 29.99
CA ILE A 171 6.13 0.10 28.98
C ILE A 171 5.28 -1.15 29.15
N ASP A 172 4.06 -0.96 29.63
CA ASP A 172 3.06 -2.01 29.69
C ASP A 172 2.26 -2.03 28.39
N LEU A 173 2.24 -3.17 27.69
CA LEU A 173 1.57 -3.27 26.40
C LEU A 173 0.04 -3.22 26.48
N ASP A 174 -0.52 -3.27 27.69
CA ASP A 174 -1.95 -3.20 27.97
C ASP A 174 -2.43 -1.78 28.35
N GLU A 175 -1.53 -0.79 28.41
CA GLU A 175 -1.79 0.58 28.88
C GLU A 175 -1.36 1.65 27.86
N ASP A 176 -1.97 2.84 27.94
CA ASP A 176 -1.55 3.99 27.15
C ASP A 176 -0.16 4.46 27.58
N LEU A 177 0.63 4.94 26.62
CA LEU A 177 1.99 5.41 26.84
C LEU A 177 2.02 6.94 26.87
N THR A 178 2.53 7.54 27.94
CA THR A 178 2.81 8.99 27.96
C THR A 178 4.28 9.22 27.63
N LEU A 179 4.56 10.02 26.62
CA LEU A 179 5.92 10.38 26.21
C LEU A 179 6.13 11.89 26.37
N GLU A 180 7.19 12.27 27.09
CA GLU A 180 7.66 13.65 27.20
C GLU A 180 9.00 13.77 26.50
N TYR A 181 9.17 14.81 25.69
CA TYR A 181 10.33 15.03 24.84
C TYR A 181 10.61 16.52 24.69
N ASP A 182 11.83 16.86 24.27
CA ASP A 182 12.18 18.24 23.99
C ASP A 182 11.40 18.77 22.77
N ALA A 183 10.53 19.75 23.03
CA ALA A 183 9.64 20.37 22.05
C ALA A 183 10.33 21.40 21.14
N ASN A 184 11.67 21.48 21.14
CA ASN A 184 12.45 22.43 20.33
C ASN A 184 12.30 22.17 18.80
N THR A 185 11.09 22.38 18.28
CA THR A 185 10.71 22.19 16.89
C THR A 185 9.84 23.35 16.44
N SER A 186 10.38 24.22 15.58
CA SER A 186 9.65 25.38 15.00
C SER A 186 9.13 25.13 13.59
N ASN A 187 9.24 23.91 13.06
CA ASN A 187 8.94 23.60 11.67
C ASN A 187 7.59 22.89 11.54
N GLU A 188 6.70 23.42 10.69
CA GLU A 188 5.32 22.96 10.51
C GLU A 188 5.17 21.55 9.89
N ASN A 189 6.27 20.99 9.34
CA ASN A 189 6.27 19.70 8.63
C ASN A 189 7.12 18.60 9.32
N VAL A 190 7.29 18.70 10.64
CA VAL A 190 8.03 17.68 11.41
C VAL A 190 7.09 16.57 11.84
N LEU A 191 7.48 15.32 11.59
CA LEU A 191 6.81 14.14 12.11
C LEU A 191 7.67 13.48 13.20
N LEU A 192 7.08 13.19 14.35
CA LEU A 192 7.69 12.32 15.35
C LEU A 192 7.18 10.90 15.18
N LYS A 193 8.07 9.92 15.34
CA LYS A 193 7.76 8.50 15.25
C LYS A 193 8.33 7.77 16.44
N VAL A 194 7.57 6.82 16.98
CA VAL A 194 7.95 6.06 18.15
C VAL A 194 8.00 4.58 17.80
N SER A 195 9.11 3.94 18.17
CA SER A 195 9.40 2.55 17.83
C SER A 195 9.97 1.76 19.01
N LEU A 196 9.70 0.46 19.02
CA LEU A 196 10.28 -0.50 19.95
C LEU A 196 10.95 -1.64 19.18
N ILE A 197 11.90 -2.34 19.81
CA ILE A 197 12.57 -3.46 19.17
C ILE A 197 11.61 -4.65 19.05
N THR A 198 11.56 -5.20 17.84
CA THR A 198 10.90 -6.46 17.53
C THR A 198 11.91 -7.47 16.98
N LYS A 199 11.55 -8.75 17.10
CA LYS A 199 12.28 -9.86 16.48
C LYS A 199 11.39 -10.54 15.47
N VAL A 200 11.76 -10.43 14.20
CA VAL A 200 11.19 -11.21 13.10
C VAL A 200 12.22 -12.25 12.65
N ILE A 201 11.80 -13.28 11.92
CA ILE A 201 12.69 -14.40 11.59
C ILE A 201 13.88 -13.90 10.74
N GLY A 202 15.07 -13.83 11.37
CA GLY A 202 16.31 -13.43 10.71
C GLY A 202 16.66 -11.95 10.84
N ALA A 203 15.82 -11.13 11.48
CA ALA A 203 16.10 -9.72 11.71
C ALA A 203 15.60 -9.21 13.07
N VAL A 204 16.35 -8.25 13.60
CA VAL A 204 16.03 -7.42 14.77
C VAL A 204 15.93 -6.01 14.24
N ALA A 205 14.82 -5.31 14.49
CA ALA A 205 14.61 -3.96 13.98
C ALA A 205 13.71 -3.17 14.94
N PHE A 206 13.85 -1.85 14.88
CA PHE A 206 12.85 -0.95 15.46
C PHE A 206 11.57 -1.06 14.62
N ASN A 207 10.46 -1.37 15.28
CA ASN A 207 9.15 -1.43 14.66
C ASN A 207 8.34 -0.23 15.14
N LYS A 208 8.03 0.66 14.20
CA LYS A 208 7.22 1.84 14.47
C LYS A 208 5.80 1.44 14.85
N PHE A 209 5.26 2.08 15.88
CA PHE A 209 3.89 1.86 16.31
C PHE A 209 3.07 3.15 16.41
N ALA A 210 3.71 4.32 16.53
CA ALA A 210 3.01 5.60 16.55
C ALA A 210 3.77 6.66 15.74
N ASP A 211 3.01 7.59 15.14
CA ASP A 211 3.51 8.81 14.52
C ASP A 211 2.55 9.99 14.77
N PHE A 212 3.12 11.18 15.01
CA PHE A 212 2.38 12.38 15.43
C PHE A 212 3.20 13.66 15.25
N SER A 213 2.53 14.81 15.22
CA SER A 213 3.18 16.11 15.18
C SER A 213 3.76 16.51 16.56
N PRO A 214 4.91 17.20 16.64
CA PRO A 214 5.62 17.48 17.89
C PRO A 214 4.84 18.22 19.00
N GLY A 215 3.73 18.90 18.71
CA GLY A 215 2.90 19.56 19.73
C GLY A 215 3.71 20.37 20.76
N ASN A 216 3.39 20.21 22.05
CA ASN A 216 4.02 20.95 23.16
C ASN A 216 5.05 20.12 23.95
N GLY A 217 5.65 19.07 23.38
CA GLY A 217 6.65 18.25 24.08
C GLY A 217 6.10 17.14 24.97
N LYS A 218 4.80 16.86 24.88
CA LYS A 218 4.14 15.77 25.59
C LYS A 218 3.01 15.20 24.76
N VAL A 219 2.93 13.88 24.70
CA VAL A 219 1.88 13.15 23.98
C VAL A 219 1.41 11.93 24.76
N THR A 220 0.14 11.58 24.62
CA THR A 220 -0.40 10.29 25.05
C THR A 220 -0.63 9.43 23.81
N ILE A 221 0.02 8.27 23.78
CA ILE A 221 -0.03 7.30 22.70
C ILE A 221 -0.97 6.17 23.13
N PRO A 222 -2.11 5.97 22.44
CA PRO A 222 -3.09 4.95 22.80
C PRO A 222 -2.52 3.54 22.72
N LYS A 223 -2.90 2.66 23.64
CA LYS A 223 -2.44 1.26 23.65
C LYS A 223 -2.72 0.51 22.35
N GLU A 224 -3.77 0.89 21.61
CA GLU A 224 -4.15 0.27 20.34
C GLU A 224 -3.05 0.38 19.26
N THR A 225 -2.17 1.39 19.37
CA THR A 225 -0.99 1.54 18.50
C THR A 225 -0.04 0.35 18.56
N LEU A 226 0.10 -0.27 19.75
CA LEU A 226 1.03 -1.35 20.01
C LEU A 226 0.65 -2.65 19.27
N SER A 227 -0.60 -2.74 18.78
CA SER A 227 -1.06 -3.82 17.91
C SER A 227 -1.11 -3.42 16.44
N ASN A 228 -0.98 -2.14 16.10
CA ASN A 228 -1.06 -1.60 14.74
C ASN A 228 0.32 -1.11 14.24
N THR A 229 1.32 -1.99 14.26
CA THR A 229 2.70 -1.61 13.96
C THR A 229 3.04 -1.65 12.47
N GLU A 230 4.13 -1.00 12.07
CA GLU A 230 4.64 -0.99 10.69
C GLU A 230 5.04 -2.38 10.17
N ILE A 231 5.85 -3.10 10.93
CA ILE A 231 6.18 -4.49 10.65
C ILE A 231 5.06 -5.34 11.21
N SER A 232 4.14 -5.76 10.36
CA SER A 232 3.04 -6.64 10.73
C SER A 232 3.12 -8.00 10.03
N GLY A 233 3.32 -9.07 10.81
CA GLY A 233 3.44 -10.42 10.29
C GLY A 233 2.09 -11.14 10.20
N GLY A 234 1.81 -11.84 9.10
CA GLY A 234 0.59 -12.66 8.95
C GLY A 234 0.60 -14.00 9.71
N THR A 235 1.61 -14.27 10.54
CA THR A 235 1.76 -15.53 11.30
C THR A 235 1.83 -15.25 12.81
N LYS A 236 1.28 -16.17 13.62
CA LYS A 236 1.22 -16.02 15.09
C LYS A 236 2.61 -15.75 15.68
N ASN A 237 2.71 -14.70 16.49
CA ASN A 237 3.91 -14.25 17.23
C ASN A 237 5.08 -13.75 16.36
N THR A 238 4.83 -13.41 15.11
CA THR A 238 5.83 -12.73 14.27
C THR A 238 5.65 -11.22 14.44
N ALA A 239 6.76 -10.51 14.68
CA ALA A 239 6.83 -9.06 14.86
C ALA A 239 6.30 -8.49 16.19
N ASN A 240 6.01 -9.34 17.18
CA ASN A 240 5.75 -8.86 18.54
C ASN A 240 6.99 -8.15 19.12
N PHE A 241 6.76 -7.17 19.98
CA PHE A 241 7.82 -6.52 20.74
C PHE A 241 8.58 -7.51 21.62
N VAL A 242 9.89 -7.29 21.74
CA VAL A 242 10.74 -8.05 22.67
C VAL A 242 10.36 -7.65 24.09
N LYS A 243 9.82 -8.60 24.87
CA LYS A 243 9.54 -8.40 26.30
C LYS A 243 10.84 -8.44 27.13
N GLY A 244 10.84 -7.75 28.26
CA GLY A 244 12.03 -7.53 29.08
C GLY A 244 12.80 -6.30 28.60
N GLU A 245 14.13 -6.39 28.59
CA GLU A 245 15.00 -5.32 28.11
C GLU A 245 14.75 -5.00 26.63
N ASN A 246 14.55 -3.71 26.35
CA ASN A 246 14.26 -3.18 25.03
C ASN A 246 14.81 -1.73 24.94
N PHE A 247 14.70 -1.11 23.78
CA PHE A 247 14.97 0.31 23.58
C PHE A 247 13.74 0.96 22.95
N LEU A 248 13.33 2.11 23.50
CA LEU A 248 12.40 3.02 22.84
C LEU A 248 13.20 3.97 21.96
N LEU A 249 12.81 4.08 20.70
CA LEU A 249 13.37 5.04 19.74
C LEU A 249 12.32 6.11 19.43
N LEU A 250 12.70 7.37 19.62
CA LEU A 250 12.00 8.54 19.12
C LEU A 250 12.76 9.06 17.90
N GLU A 251 12.11 9.03 16.74
CA GLU A 251 12.62 9.58 15.48
C GLU A 251 11.87 10.88 15.18
N LYS A 252 12.61 11.96 14.98
CA LYS A 252 12.13 13.20 14.39
C LYS A 252 12.47 13.17 12.90
N GLU A 253 11.50 13.37 12.02
CA GLU A 253 11.68 13.30 10.57
C GLU A 253 11.10 14.53 9.87
N ILE A 254 11.83 15.03 8.87
CA ILE A 254 11.31 15.90 7.81
C ILE A 254 11.56 15.18 6.48
N ILE A 255 10.55 15.18 5.62
CA ILE A 255 10.66 14.76 4.23
C ILE A 255 10.52 16.00 3.37
N THR A 256 11.50 16.25 2.51
CA THR A 256 11.45 17.31 1.50
C THR A 256 11.23 16.66 0.15
N GLU A 257 10.12 16.98 -0.49
CA GLU A 257 9.77 16.42 -1.79
C GLU A 257 10.42 17.22 -2.92
N ARG A 258 10.43 16.65 -4.13
CA ARG A 258 11.09 17.25 -5.29
C ARG A 258 10.59 18.67 -5.59
N GLU A 259 9.29 18.90 -5.44
CA GLU A 259 8.64 20.20 -5.69
C GLU A 259 9.03 21.29 -4.67
N ASP A 260 9.46 20.89 -3.48
CA ASP A 260 9.90 21.80 -2.41
C ASP A 260 11.39 22.14 -2.51
N LEU A 261 12.10 21.58 -3.49
CA LEU A 261 13.53 21.84 -3.69
C LEU A 261 13.74 23.16 -4.42
N ASP A 262 14.72 23.93 -3.97
CA ASP A 262 15.12 25.16 -4.63
C ASP A 262 15.80 24.90 -5.99
N GLU A 263 15.79 25.90 -6.88
CA GLU A 263 16.36 25.80 -8.24
C GLU A 263 17.87 25.51 -8.27
N SER A 264 18.60 25.70 -7.17
CA SER A 264 20.03 25.38 -7.08
C SER A 264 20.30 23.88 -6.89
N GLN A 265 19.26 23.11 -6.55
CA GLN A 265 19.31 21.65 -6.46
C GLN A 265 19.14 21.04 -7.86
N ASN A 266 20.22 20.48 -8.42
CA ASN A 266 20.16 19.75 -9.69
C ASN A 266 19.80 18.27 -9.45
N VAL A 267 18.53 17.93 -9.63
CA VAL A 267 17.98 16.58 -9.37
C VAL A 267 17.10 16.01 -10.49
N SER A 268 17.01 16.71 -11.62
CA SER A 268 16.09 16.39 -12.73
C SER A 268 16.44 15.08 -13.44
N GLU A 269 17.68 14.61 -13.31
CA GLU A 269 18.15 13.36 -13.91
C GLU A 269 17.54 12.10 -13.26
N PHE A 270 17.00 12.21 -12.04
CA PHE A 270 16.38 11.07 -11.35
C PHE A 270 14.92 10.90 -11.77
N ALA A 271 14.42 9.66 -11.77
CA ALA A 271 13.00 9.43 -12.01
C ALA A 271 12.13 9.95 -10.86
N SER A 272 12.55 9.68 -9.62
CA SER A 272 11.88 10.16 -8.42
C SER A 272 12.87 10.43 -7.29
N LEU A 273 12.52 11.35 -6.38
CA LEU A 273 13.35 11.76 -5.27
C LEU A 273 12.52 12.20 -4.05
N SER A 274 12.97 11.86 -2.86
CA SER A 274 12.61 12.58 -1.63
C SER A 274 13.81 12.63 -0.69
N LEU A 275 14.10 13.82 -0.13
CA LEU A 275 15.18 14.02 0.83
C LEU A 275 14.65 13.78 2.24
N TYR A 276 15.38 13.00 3.03
CA TYR A 276 15.02 12.68 4.40
C TYR A 276 16.02 13.33 5.36
N ALA A 277 15.52 14.12 6.31
CA ALA A 277 16.30 14.59 7.44
C ALA A 277 15.74 13.96 8.71
N LYS A 278 16.60 13.33 9.50
CA LYS A 278 16.23 12.59 10.70
C LYS A 278 17.07 13.02 11.90
N ALA A 279 16.49 12.98 13.08
CA ALA A 279 17.19 13.00 14.35
C ALA A 279 16.64 11.90 15.26
N TYR A 280 17.53 11.18 15.96
CA TYR A 280 17.10 10.10 16.85
C TYR A 280 17.42 10.40 18.31
N ALA A 281 16.53 9.95 19.18
CA ALA A 281 16.77 9.74 20.59
C ALA A 281 16.41 8.31 20.95
N SER A 282 17.22 7.66 21.79
CA SER A 282 16.90 6.33 22.31
C SER A 282 17.10 6.25 23.81
N ILE A 283 16.24 5.49 24.49
CA ILE A 283 16.35 5.19 25.92
C ILE A 283 16.10 3.70 26.16
N PRO A 284 16.88 3.03 27.04
CA PRO A 284 16.58 1.66 27.44
C PRO A 284 15.28 1.61 28.24
N VAL A 285 14.44 0.60 28.01
CA VAL A 285 13.14 0.41 28.65
C VAL A 285 12.89 -1.05 29.02
N ILE A 286 11.92 -1.30 29.89
CA ILE A 286 11.41 -2.65 30.18
C ILE A 286 10.00 -2.81 29.60
N VAL A 287 9.83 -3.74 28.66
CA VAL A 287 8.53 -4.05 28.04
C VAL A 287 7.88 -5.22 28.76
N ARG A 288 6.65 -5.03 29.25
CA ARG A 288 5.83 -6.06 29.92
C ARG A 288 4.39 -6.06 29.40
N GLY A 289 3.49 -6.77 30.07
CA GLY A 289 2.09 -6.87 29.66
C GLY A 289 1.87 -7.90 28.56
N ASN A 290 0.61 -8.11 28.22
CA ASN A 290 0.22 -8.85 27.03
C ASN A 290 -0.05 -7.87 25.89
N GLN A 291 0.02 -8.38 24.67
CA GLN A 291 -0.47 -7.63 23.53
C GLN A 291 -1.86 -8.20 23.27
N GLU A 292 -2.90 -7.58 23.87
CA GLU A 292 -4.30 -8.08 23.88
C GLU A 292 -4.71 -8.56 22.48
N GLU A 293 -4.50 -7.70 21.50
CA GLU A 293 -4.59 -8.03 20.09
C GLU A 293 -3.19 -8.33 19.58
N ARG A 294 -2.98 -9.53 19.03
CA ARG A 294 -1.73 -9.83 18.28
C ARG A 294 -1.51 -8.73 17.25
N ILE A 295 -0.25 -8.51 16.86
CA ILE A 295 0.09 -7.59 15.75
C ILE A 295 -0.90 -7.78 14.58
N ILE A 296 -1.67 -6.74 14.34
CA ILE A 296 -2.71 -6.66 13.31
C ILE A 296 -1.99 -6.30 12.02
N SER A 297 -2.16 -7.13 11.00
CA SER A 297 -1.71 -6.80 9.65
C SER A 297 -2.79 -6.09 8.85
N ALA A 298 -4.05 -6.46 9.08
CA ALA A 298 -5.20 -5.91 8.39
C ALA A 298 -6.51 -6.25 9.10
N ILE A 299 -7.52 -5.43 8.84
CA ILE A 299 -8.92 -5.77 9.01
C ILE A 299 -9.39 -6.53 7.76
N ARG A 300 -10.17 -7.59 7.98
CA ARG A 300 -10.94 -8.24 6.92
C ARG A 300 -12.39 -8.38 7.37
N ILE A 301 -13.31 -7.89 6.55
CA ILE A 301 -14.75 -7.93 6.79
C ILE A 301 -15.37 -8.73 5.66
N ALA A 302 -16.06 -9.81 5.99
CA ALA A 302 -16.80 -10.58 5.01
C ALA A 302 -18.23 -10.83 5.50
N GLY A 303 -19.17 -10.81 4.58
CA GLY A 303 -20.58 -10.99 4.89
C GLY A 303 -21.41 -11.17 3.63
N GLU A 304 -22.72 -11.18 3.81
CA GLU A 304 -23.70 -11.35 2.75
C GLU A 304 -24.95 -10.55 3.10
N THR A 305 -25.52 -9.87 2.11
CA THR A 305 -26.79 -9.17 2.27
C THR A 305 -27.98 -10.14 2.18
N GLU A 306 -29.15 -9.70 2.61
CA GLU A 306 -30.40 -10.49 2.46
C GLU A 306 -30.70 -10.85 1.00
N ASN A 307 -30.19 -10.05 0.05
CA ASN A 307 -30.34 -10.23 -1.39
C ASN A 307 -29.26 -11.13 -2.03
N ASN A 308 -28.52 -11.91 -1.23
CA ASN A 308 -27.47 -12.85 -1.68
C ASN A 308 -26.28 -12.20 -2.42
N VAL A 309 -25.97 -10.95 -2.08
CA VAL A 309 -24.73 -10.29 -2.51
C VAL A 309 -23.69 -10.47 -1.40
N GLY A 310 -22.69 -11.30 -1.67
CA GLY A 310 -21.55 -11.48 -0.79
C GLY A 310 -20.57 -10.31 -0.90
N PHE A 311 -19.95 -9.93 0.21
CA PHE A 311 -18.89 -8.93 0.22
C PHE A 311 -17.67 -9.41 1.01
N ASP A 312 -16.48 -8.98 0.58
CA ASP A 312 -15.20 -9.22 1.25
C ASP A 312 -14.34 -7.97 1.10
N LEU A 313 -14.11 -7.27 2.21
CA LEU A 313 -13.36 -6.04 2.31
C LEU A 313 -12.08 -6.29 3.09
N HIS A 314 -11.03 -5.62 2.67
CA HIS A 314 -9.71 -5.64 3.24
C HIS A 314 -9.23 -4.21 3.48
N LYS A 315 -8.70 -3.95 4.67
CA LYS A 315 -8.05 -2.69 5.01
C LYS A 315 -6.76 -2.99 5.76
N PRO A 316 -5.61 -2.39 5.39
CA PRO A 316 -4.40 -2.51 6.20
C PRO A 316 -4.62 -2.04 7.64
N ASN A 317 -3.74 -2.43 8.55
CA ASN A 317 -3.75 -1.98 9.95
C ASN A 317 -3.72 -0.45 10.08
N ALA A 318 -4.02 0.10 11.25
CA ALA A 318 -4.15 1.54 11.42
C ALA A 318 -2.88 2.35 11.07
N ASN A 319 -1.69 1.77 11.12
CA ASN A 319 -0.46 2.48 10.71
C ASN A 319 -0.36 2.72 9.19
N THR A 320 -1.12 1.98 8.37
CA THR A 320 -1.12 2.12 6.89
C THR A 320 -2.51 2.19 6.27
N GLY A 321 -3.56 2.11 7.08
CA GLY A 321 -4.95 2.21 6.68
C GLY A 321 -5.59 3.48 7.20
N ILE A 322 -5.98 4.39 6.30
CA ILE A 322 -6.58 5.70 6.66
C ILE A 322 -8.05 5.49 7.04
N PRO A 323 -8.52 5.81 8.24
CA PRO A 323 -9.94 5.67 8.59
C PRO A 323 -10.81 6.62 7.77
N PHE A 324 -12.05 6.24 7.48
CA PHE A 324 -12.94 7.10 6.67
C PHE A 324 -13.23 8.46 7.29
N SER A 325 -13.08 8.59 8.61
CA SER A 325 -13.17 9.87 9.33
C SER A 325 -12.15 10.92 8.88
N ARG A 326 -11.09 10.52 8.18
CA ARG A 326 -10.05 11.41 7.64
C ARG A 326 -10.29 11.81 6.19
N GLY A 327 -11.25 11.18 5.51
CA GLY A 327 -11.59 11.58 4.15
C GLY A 327 -12.44 12.85 4.18
N SER A 328 -12.14 13.80 3.29
CA SER A 328 -12.96 14.99 3.05
C SER A 328 -13.32 15.13 1.57
N LYS A 329 -12.39 14.87 0.65
CA LYS A 329 -12.57 14.94 -0.80
C LYS A 329 -11.98 13.73 -1.50
N PHE A 330 -12.77 13.03 -2.29
CA PHE A 330 -12.33 11.95 -3.17
C PHE A 330 -12.44 12.31 -4.65
N GLY A 331 -11.63 11.66 -5.48
CA GLY A 331 -11.69 11.73 -6.93
C GLY A 331 -11.92 10.36 -7.55
N LEU A 332 -12.60 10.31 -8.69
CA LEU A 332 -12.75 9.07 -9.45
C LEU A 332 -11.53 8.87 -10.35
N ALA A 333 -10.68 7.91 -10.00
CA ALA A 333 -9.54 7.53 -10.81
C ALA A 333 -9.92 6.56 -11.93
N SER A 334 -10.82 5.61 -11.65
CA SER A 334 -11.20 4.57 -12.60
C SER A 334 -12.61 4.03 -12.35
N LEU A 335 -13.43 3.94 -13.40
CA LEU A 335 -14.69 3.21 -13.39
C LEU A 335 -14.85 2.44 -14.71
N THR A 336 -14.65 1.13 -14.65
CA THR A 336 -14.69 0.25 -15.83
C THR A 336 -15.85 -0.74 -15.77
N LEU A 337 -16.40 -1.09 -16.93
CA LEU A 337 -17.44 -2.10 -17.11
C LEU A 337 -16.99 -3.12 -18.14
N ASN A 338 -16.94 -4.39 -17.73
CA ASN A 338 -16.66 -5.52 -18.59
C ASN A 338 -17.86 -6.47 -18.58
N VAL A 339 -18.45 -6.72 -19.75
CA VAL A 339 -19.58 -7.64 -19.91
C VAL A 339 -19.18 -8.79 -20.82
N LYS A 340 -19.50 -10.01 -20.40
CA LYS A 340 -19.44 -11.22 -21.22
C LYS A 340 -20.88 -11.66 -21.53
N PRO A 341 -21.51 -11.07 -22.57
CA PRO A 341 -22.92 -11.28 -22.90
C PRO A 341 -23.20 -12.64 -23.56
N TYR A 342 -22.18 -13.44 -23.84
CA TYR A 342 -22.30 -14.68 -24.60
C TYR A 342 -21.54 -15.81 -23.91
N LYS A 343 -22.18 -16.99 -23.80
CA LYS A 343 -21.57 -18.21 -23.25
C LYS A 343 -22.15 -19.45 -23.92
N ILE A 344 -21.26 -20.36 -24.34
CA ILE A 344 -21.62 -21.71 -24.78
C ILE A 344 -21.23 -22.68 -23.67
N GLU A 345 -22.17 -23.52 -23.26
CA GLU A 345 -21.93 -24.65 -22.37
C GLU A 345 -22.20 -25.96 -23.11
N THR A 346 -21.37 -26.97 -22.86
CA THR A 346 -21.48 -28.28 -23.53
C THR A 346 -21.45 -29.38 -22.49
N GLU A 347 -22.52 -30.17 -22.44
CA GLU A 347 -22.63 -31.34 -21.58
C GLU A 347 -22.64 -32.60 -22.45
N THR A 348 -21.78 -33.58 -22.13
CA THR A 348 -21.70 -34.84 -22.87
C THR A 348 -22.09 -36.00 -21.98
N ASN A 349 -23.18 -36.67 -22.34
CA ASN A 349 -23.71 -37.84 -21.66
C ASN A 349 -23.44 -39.10 -22.49
N GLU A 350 -22.74 -40.07 -21.92
CA GLU A 350 -22.44 -41.34 -22.58
C GLU A 350 -23.24 -42.48 -21.96
N ASN A 351 -24.02 -43.17 -22.79
CA ASN A 351 -24.72 -44.39 -22.41
C ASN A 351 -24.22 -45.55 -23.27
N SER A 352 -23.67 -46.58 -22.63
CA SER A 352 -23.27 -47.81 -23.30
C SER A 352 -24.23 -48.95 -22.98
N TRP A 353 -24.53 -49.77 -23.99
CA TRP A 353 -25.24 -51.04 -23.83
C TRP A 353 -24.61 -52.10 -24.73
N SER A 354 -24.84 -53.38 -24.44
CA SER A 354 -24.30 -54.49 -25.23
C SER A 354 -25.41 -55.32 -25.84
N VAL A 355 -25.24 -55.74 -27.09
CA VAL A 355 -26.10 -56.74 -27.75
C VAL A 355 -25.18 -57.85 -28.27
N GLY A 356 -25.27 -59.05 -27.67
CA GLY A 356 -24.30 -60.13 -27.88
C GLY A 356 -22.90 -59.77 -27.35
N ASN A 357 -21.86 -60.04 -28.13
CA ASN A 357 -20.47 -59.67 -27.81
C ASN A 357 -20.08 -58.26 -28.29
N THR A 358 -21.02 -57.49 -28.84
CA THR A 358 -20.74 -56.15 -29.37
C THR A 358 -21.27 -55.09 -28.40
N LYS A 359 -20.37 -54.23 -27.92
CA LYS A 359 -20.69 -53.06 -27.10
C LYS A 359 -21.01 -51.87 -28.01
N TYR A 360 -22.15 -51.24 -27.77
CA TYR A 360 -22.57 -50.00 -28.40
C TYR A 360 -22.47 -48.87 -27.38
N THR A 361 -21.99 -47.71 -27.81
CA THR A 361 -21.96 -46.49 -26.99
C THR A 361 -22.70 -45.39 -27.75
N ARG A 362 -23.67 -44.76 -27.09
CA ARG A 362 -24.32 -43.54 -27.55
C ARG A 362 -23.81 -42.37 -26.72
N THR A 363 -23.10 -41.49 -27.37
CA THR A 363 -22.70 -40.20 -26.83
C THR A 363 -23.75 -39.16 -27.23
N THR A 364 -24.33 -38.47 -26.26
CA THR A 364 -25.28 -37.36 -26.47
C THR A 364 -24.63 -36.08 -25.98
N THR A 365 -24.39 -35.15 -26.88
CA THR A 365 -23.82 -33.84 -26.56
C THR A 365 -24.92 -32.78 -26.60
N ILE A 366 -25.18 -32.12 -25.47
CA ILE A 366 -26.12 -31.00 -25.35
C ILE A 366 -25.30 -29.72 -25.34
N THR A 367 -25.62 -28.80 -26.25
CA THR A 367 -25.00 -27.47 -26.31
C THR A 367 -26.02 -26.42 -25.93
N THR A 368 -25.78 -25.70 -24.84
CA THR A 368 -26.61 -24.59 -24.36
C THR A 368 -25.94 -23.28 -24.70
N THR A 369 -26.66 -22.40 -25.40
CA THR A 369 -26.17 -21.05 -25.73
C THR A 369 -26.94 -20.04 -24.89
N LEU A 370 -26.20 -19.23 -24.13
CA LEU A 370 -26.74 -18.12 -23.35
C LEU A 370 -26.33 -16.82 -24.03
N GLU A 371 -27.29 -15.95 -24.31
CA GLU A 371 -27.06 -14.66 -24.96
C GLU A 371 -27.80 -13.52 -24.27
N PHE A 372 -27.10 -12.39 -24.10
CA PHE A 372 -27.67 -11.11 -23.70
C PHE A 372 -27.85 -10.24 -24.94
N PRO A 373 -28.97 -9.49 -25.07
CA PRO A 373 -29.19 -8.63 -26.24
C PRO A 373 -28.07 -7.60 -26.38
N GLN A 374 -27.61 -7.39 -27.62
CA GLN A 374 -26.75 -6.25 -27.92
C GLN A 374 -27.51 -4.94 -27.68
N LEU A 375 -26.89 -4.03 -26.93
CA LEU A 375 -27.45 -2.73 -26.57
C LEU A 375 -26.59 -1.60 -27.13
N PRO A 376 -27.19 -0.43 -27.45
CA PRO A 376 -26.42 0.79 -27.75
C PRO A 376 -25.53 1.23 -26.58
N ASP A 377 -24.44 1.92 -26.88
CA ASP A 377 -23.49 2.47 -25.90
C ASP A 377 -24.19 3.27 -24.80
N GLU A 378 -25.19 4.08 -25.15
CA GLU A 378 -25.91 4.92 -24.20
C GLU A 378 -26.64 4.16 -23.08
N HIS A 379 -26.92 2.86 -23.25
CA HIS A 379 -27.49 2.04 -22.17
C HIS A 379 -26.42 1.73 -21.12
N TRP A 380 -25.23 1.36 -21.56
CA TRP A 380 -24.10 1.07 -20.68
C TRP A 380 -23.57 2.33 -20.00
N ASP A 381 -23.53 3.46 -20.73
CA ASP A 381 -23.12 4.75 -20.16
C ASP A 381 -24.10 5.23 -19.09
N TYR A 382 -25.41 5.02 -19.30
CA TYR A 382 -26.42 5.31 -18.29
C TYR A 382 -26.26 4.45 -17.03
N LEU A 383 -25.89 3.17 -17.19
CA LEU A 383 -25.59 2.28 -16.06
C LEU A 383 -24.38 2.78 -15.26
N LEU A 384 -23.31 3.19 -15.96
CA LEU A 384 -22.09 3.72 -15.33
C LEU A 384 -22.30 5.08 -14.66
N GLU A 385 -23.15 5.93 -15.22
CA GLU A 385 -23.57 7.19 -14.59
C GLU A 385 -24.33 6.92 -13.29
N LYS A 386 -25.33 6.03 -13.31
CA LYS A 386 -26.14 5.71 -12.12
C LYS A 386 -25.32 5.05 -11.01
N PHE A 387 -24.60 3.98 -11.36
CA PHE A 387 -23.17 3.86 -11.05
C PHE A 387 -22.55 4.79 -10.01
N TYR A 388 -21.78 5.69 -10.61
CA TYR A 388 -21.03 6.74 -9.99
C TYR A 388 -21.88 7.63 -9.08
N GLN A 389 -23.08 8.06 -9.51
CA GLN A 389 -23.93 8.95 -8.70
C GLN A 389 -24.33 8.33 -7.36
N ASP A 390 -24.65 7.04 -7.34
CA ASP A 390 -25.00 6.35 -6.10
C ASP A 390 -23.77 6.17 -5.18
N VAL A 391 -22.59 5.90 -5.75
CA VAL A 391 -21.34 5.86 -4.99
C VAL A 391 -21.03 7.22 -4.36
N VAL A 392 -21.10 8.31 -5.14
CA VAL A 392 -20.91 9.69 -4.66
C VAL A 392 -21.89 10.00 -3.54
N LYS A 393 -23.17 9.64 -3.72
CA LYS A 393 -24.21 9.84 -2.73
C LYS A 393 -23.92 9.09 -1.42
N ILE A 394 -23.49 7.83 -1.49
CA ILE A 394 -23.12 7.03 -0.30
C ILE A 394 -22.01 7.73 0.48
N PHE A 395 -20.94 8.15 -0.20
CA PHE A 395 -19.83 8.85 0.46
C PHE A 395 -20.25 10.18 1.08
N LYS A 396 -21.08 10.96 0.39
CA LYS A 396 -21.57 12.23 0.91
C LYS A 396 -22.50 12.07 2.11
N GLU A 397 -23.49 11.18 2.01
CA GLU A 397 -24.52 11.00 3.05
C GLU A 397 -23.96 10.30 4.30
N ASP A 398 -23.16 9.25 4.11
CA ASP A 398 -22.77 8.36 5.21
C ASP A 398 -21.42 8.74 5.84
N TYR A 399 -20.56 9.42 5.09
CA TYR A 399 -19.18 9.74 5.51
C TYR A 399 -18.82 11.23 5.40
N GLN A 400 -19.71 12.07 4.86
CA GLN A 400 -19.46 13.50 4.62
C GLN A 400 -18.28 13.78 3.67
N ILE A 401 -17.95 12.81 2.81
CA ILE A 401 -16.87 12.92 1.83
C ILE A 401 -17.43 13.44 0.51
N ASP A 402 -16.91 14.55 0.04
CA ASP A 402 -17.24 15.14 -1.26
C ASP A 402 -16.49 14.45 -2.40
N PHE A 403 -17.05 14.51 -3.61
CA PHE A 403 -16.35 14.07 -4.83
C PHE A 403 -16.05 15.27 -5.72
N VAL A 404 -14.80 15.38 -6.16
CA VAL A 404 -14.41 16.34 -7.19
C VAL A 404 -14.93 15.88 -8.56
N PRO A 405 -15.13 16.81 -9.52
CA PRO A 405 -15.35 16.49 -10.93
C PRO A 405 -14.34 15.44 -11.44
N VAL A 406 -14.82 14.49 -12.25
CA VAL A 406 -13.95 13.45 -12.84
C VAL A 406 -12.82 14.06 -13.67
N GLU A 407 -13.14 15.16 -14.35
CA GLU A 407 -12.24 15.91 -15.20
C GLU A 407 -11.04 16.49 -14.44
N ASP A 408 -11.21 16.82 -13.16
CA ASP A 408 -10.12 17.34 -12.32
C ASP A 408 -9.05 16.27 -12.08
N VAL A 409 -9.44 14.99 -12.03
CA VAL A 409 -8.51 13.86 -11.93
C VAL A 409 -7.93 13.49 -13.30
N THR A 410 -8.77 13.39 -14.34
CA THR A 410 -8.34 12.90 -15.65
C THR A 410 -7.46 13.89 -16.42
N ASN A 411 -7.51 15.18 -16.07
CA ASN A 411 -6.71 16.23 -16.70
C ASN A 411 -5.34 16.45 -16.04
N THR A 412 -5.02 15.74 -14.95
CA THR A 412 -3.70 15.78 -14.31
C THR A 412 -2.61 15.23 -15.24
N GLU A 413 -1.38 15.71 -15.11
CA GLU A 413 -0.29 15.38 -16.05
C GLU A 413 0.00 13.87 -16.06
N ASP A 414 0.02 13.27 -14.86
CA ASP A 414 0.34 11.86 -14.64
C ASP A 414 -0.82 10.90 -14.93
N TYR A 415 -2.03 11.37 -15.22
CA TYR A 415 -3.16 10.48 -15.48
C TYR A 415 -2.92 9.55 -16.68
N ASN A 416 -2.13 10.03 -17.65
CA ASN A 416 -1.73 9.27 -18.84
C ASN A 416 -0.87 8.03 -18.52
N THR A 417 -0.39 7.89 -17.28
CA THR A 417 0.33 6.69 -16.83
C THR A 417 -0.58 5.49 -16.57
N PHE A 418 -1.90 5.69 -16.49
CA PHE A 418 -2.87 4.62 -16.30
C PHE A 418 -3.05 3.78 -17.57
N PHE A 419 -3.60 2.57 -17.41
CA PHE A 419 -3.83 1.66 -18.53
C PHE A 419 -5.05 2.09 -19.35
N VAL A 420 -4.83 2.29 -20.64
CA VAL A 420 -5.92 2.50 -21.59
C VAL A 420 -6.56 1.15 -21.90
N ASP A 421 -7.87 1.05 -21.72
CA ASP A 421 -8.65 -0.10 -22.16
C ASP A 421 -9.37 0.24 -23.47
N GLU A 422 -9.27 -0.68 -24.45
CA GLU A 422 -10.05 -0.54 -25.68
C GLU A 422 -11.54 -0.64 -25.37
N THR A 423 -12.27 0.39 -25.78
CA THR A 423 -13.74 0.39 -25.73
C THR A 423 -14.26 -0.54 -26.81
N VAL A 424 -15.10 -1.49 -26.40
CA VAL A 424 -15.67 -2.52 -27.30
C VAL A 424 -17.15 -2.63 -27.00
N ASN A 425 -17.99 -2.65 -28.03
CA ASN A 425 -19.40 -3.03 -27.89
C ASN A 425 -19.78 -4.01 -29.00
N SER A 426 -19.81 -5.29 -28.66
CA SER A 426 -20.10 -6.38 -29.57
C SER A 426 -21.02 -7.41 -28.90
N ASN A 427 -21.54 -8.33 -29.69
CA ASN A 427 -22.38 -9.44 -29.21
C ASN A 427 -21.63 -10.44 -28.31
N VAL A 428 -20.30 -10.42 -28.27
CA VAL A 428 -19.48 -11.36 -27.46
C VAL A 428 -18.74 -10.70 -26.30
N LYS A 429 -18.59 -9.37 -26.35
CA LYS A 429 -17.89 -8.57 -25.34
C LYS A 429 -18.37 -7.13 -25.36
N VAL A 430 -18.63 -6.58 -24.19
CA VAL A 430 -18.74 -5.14 -23.98
C VAL A 430 -17.64 -4.71 -23.00
N ASN A 431 -16.93 -3.63 -23.32
CA ASN A 431 -15.96 -2.96 -22.48
C ASN A 431 -16.21 -1.46 -22.59
N ARG A 432 -16.55 -0.80 -21.48
CA ARG A 432 -16.82 0.64 -21.40
C ARG A 432 -16.09 1.22 -20.21
N THR A 433 -15.75 2.50 -20.28
CA THR A 433 -15.27 3.28 -19.14
C THR A 433 -16.15 4.50 -18.95
N TYR A 434 -16.31 4.94 -17.71
CA TYR A 434 -17.07 6.15 -17.41
C TYR A 434 -16.24 7.39 -17.71
N LYS A 435 -16.78 8.36 -18.45
CA LYS A 435 -16.14 9.65 -18.78
C LYS A 435 -14.67 9.52 -19.26
N ASN A 436 -14.36 8.51 -20.07
CA ASN A 436 -13.01 8.21 -20.56
C ASN A 436 -11.96 7.98 -19.45
N THR A 437 -12.40 7.57 -18.26
CA THR A 437 -11.47 7.12 -17.22
C THR A 437 -10.65 5.93 -17.74
N ASN A 438 -9.38 5.90 -17.37
CA ASN A 438 -8.47 4.81 -17.62
C ASN A 438 -8.47 3.83 -16.46
N ARG A 439 -7.98 2.62 -16.71
CA ARG A 439 -7.82 1.58 -15.70
C ARG A 439 -6.55 1.81 -14.90
N SER A 440 -6.66 1.84 -13.58
CA SER A 440 -5.50 1.97 -12.68
C SER A 440 -4.86 0.63 -12.31
N ASN A 441 -5.63 -0.46 -12.29
CA ASN A 441 -5.17 -1.78 -11.84
C ASN A 441 -4.73 -2.66 -13.01
N PRO A 442 -3.60 -3.39 -12.94
CA PRO A 442 -3.12 -4.27 -14.01
C PRO A 442 -4.02 -5.52 -14.22
N LYS A 443 -4.21 -5.97 -15.49
CA LYS A 443 -5.10 -7.07 -15.90
C LYS A 443 -4.35 -8.36 -16.25
N ASN A 444 -3.08 -8.26 -16.62
CA ASN A 444 -2.27 -9.40 -17.04
C ASN A 444 -0.92 -9.44 -16.33
N LEU A 445 -0.24 -10.60 -16.41
CA LEU A 445 1.04 -10.80 -15.72
C LEU A 445 2.11 -9.79 -16.17
N VAL A 446 2.13 -9.41 -17.45
CA VAL A 446 3.11 -8.44 -17.99
C VAL A 446 2.91 -7.07 -17.34
N GLU A 447 1.67 -6.59 -17.25
CA GLU A 447 1.32 -5.34 -16.57
C GLU A 447 1.62 -5.41 -15.06
N ILE A 448 1.33 -6.53 -14.40
CA ILE A 448 1.66 -6.73 -12.97
C ILE A 448 3.16 -6.59 -12.76
N PHE A 449 3.99 -7.29 -13.55
CA PHE A 449 5.44 -7.21 -13.41
C PHE A 449 6.00 -5.84 -13.83
N GLY A 450 5.35 -5.15 -14.77
CA GLY A 450 5.71 -3.79 -15.19
C GLY A 450 5.39 -2.70 -14.15
N ASN A 451 4.34 -2.89 -13.35
CA ASN A 451 3.90 -1.94 -12.32
C ASN A 451 4.48 -2.17 -10.93
N LEU A 452 5.11 -3.32 -10.67
CA LEU A 452 5.85 -3.50 -9.42
C LEU A 452 6.99 -2.49 -9.36
N SER A 453 7.10 -1.74 -8.26
CA SER A 453 8.19 -0.80 -8.03
C SER A 453 8.74 -0.96 -6.63
N SER A 454 10.06 -0.84 -6.50
CA SER A 454 10.75 -0.63 -5.22
C SER A 454 10.90 0.86 -4.86
N ASN A 455 10.27 1.76 -5.60
CA ASN A 455 10.24 3.18 -5.29
C ASN A 455 9.55 3.40 -3.93
N LEU A 456 10.32 3.87 -2.95
CA LEU A 456 9.86 4.24 -1.60
C LEU A 456 9.93 5.76 -1.39
N THR A 457 9.94 6.55 -2.47
CA THR A 457 9.83 8.01 -2.40
C THR A 457 8.36 8.43 -2.35
N ASN A 458 8.08 9.62 -1.83
CA ASN A 458 6.74 10.23 -1.87
C ASN A 458 6.41 10.82 -3.24
N ASP A 459 7.32 10.66 -4.21
CA ASP A 459 7.21 11.20 -5.55
C ASP A 459 6.74 10.09 -6.51
N THR A 460 5.44 9.76 -6.42
CA THR A 460 4.78 8.74 -7.26
C THR A 460 3.67 9.38 -8.11
N PRO A 461 3.37 8.82 -9.30
CA PRO A 461 2.29 9.34 -10.15
C PRO A 461 0.94 9.44 -9.42
N LEU A 462 0.61 8.46 -8.57
CA LEU A 462 -0.65 8.48 -7.83
C LEU A 462 -0.73 9.64 -6.81
N LEU A 463 0.38 9.93 -6.11
CA LEU A 463 0.43 11.04 -5.16
C LEU A 463 0.35 12.39 -5.88
N ARG A 464 1.03 12.55 -7.02
CA ARG A 464 0.97 13.78 -7.82
C ARG A 464 -0.43 14.04 -8.38
N ILE A 465 -1.13 13.01 -8.89
CA ILE A 465 -2.55 13.13 -9.28
C ILE A 465 -3.41 13.61 -8.10
N MET A 466 -3.23 13.03 -6.89
CA MET A 466 -4.03 13.43 -5.72
C MET A 466 -3.76 14.87 -5.27
N LYS A 467 -2.53 15.35 -5.41
CA LYS A 467 -2.14 16.73 -5.11
C LYS A 467 -2.69 17.72 -6.14
N GLU A 468 -2.46 17.46 -7.43
CA GLU A 468 -2.94 18.31 -8.53
C GLU A 468 -4.47 18.43 -8.55
N ALA A 469 -5.17 17.33 -8.26
CA ALA A 469 -6.63 17.30 -8.21
C ALA A 469 -7.23 17.74 -6.86
N ASP A 470 -6.40 18.09 -5.87
CA ASP A 470 -6.83 18.49 -4.52
C ASP A 470 -7.79 17.48 -3.85
N VAL A 471 -7.38 16.20 -3.82
CA VAL A 471 -8.15 15.10 -3.20
C VAL A 471 -7.35 14.32 -2.17
N ASP A 472 -8.05 13.79 -1.17
CA ASP A 472 -7.49 12.92 -0.12
C ASP A 472 -7.44 11.46 -0.58
N GLY A 473 -8.23 11.09 -1.60
CA GLY A 473 -8.31 9.73 -2.07
C GLY A 473 -8.82 9.55 -3.49
N LEU A 474 -8.33 8.50 -4.14
CA LEU A 474 -8.70 8.08 -5.48
C LEU A 474 -9.47 6.77 -5.45
N VAL A 475 -10.67 6.81 -6.01
CA VAL A 475 -11.60 5.68 -6.08
C VAL A 475 -11.45 4.97 -7.42
N ASN A 476 -11.28 3.65 -7.35
CA ASN A 476 -11.16 2.76 -8.49
C ASN A 476 -12.20 1.66 -8.39
N ILE A 477 -12.98 1.43 -9.44
CA ILE A 477 -14.07 0.46 -9.46
C ILE A 477 -14.06 -0.28 -10.81
N ASP A 478 -14.04 -1.61 -10.74
CA ASP A 478 -14.19 -2.49 -11.89
C ASP A 478 -15.46 -3.32 -11.73
N ILE A 479 -16.38 -3.20 -12.69
CA ILE A 479 -17.65 -3.93 -12.74
C ILE A 479 -17.54 -5.02 -13.81
N ASP A 480 -17.68 -6.28 -13.39
CA ASP A 480 -17.70 -7.46 -14.24
C ASP A 480 -19.10 -8.08 -14.27
N LEU A 481 -19.73 -8.12 -15.44
CA LEU A 481 -21.02 -8.76 -15.67
C LEU A 481 -20.85 -10.04 -16.47
N GLN A 482 -21.24 -11.17 -15.88
CA GLN A 482 -21.15 -12.49 -16.54
C GLN A 482 -22.53 -13.05 -16.83
N ILE A 483 -22.76 -13.48 -18.07
CA ILE A 483 -23.99 -14.20 -18.38
C ILE A 483 -24.02 -15.56 -17.69
N GLY A 484 -25.18 -15.90 -17.13
CA GLY A 484 -25.42 -17.16 -16.46
C GLY A 484 -26.87 -17.62 -16.61
N GLN A 485 -27.15 -18.77 -16.04
CA GLN A 485 -28.49 -19.33 -15.97
C GLN A 485 -29.03 -19.17 -14.54
N GLY A 486 -30.18 -18.51 -14.43
CA GLY A 486 -30.92 -18.30 -13.19
C GLY A 486 -31.84 -19.47 -12.86
N LYS A 487 -32.73 -19.27 -11.89
CA LYS A 487 -33.81 -20.22 -11.58
C LYS A 487 -34.69 -20.43 -12.82
N ASP A 488 -35.24 -21.63 -12.96
CA ASP A 488 -36.14 -22.02 -14.06
C ASP A 488 -35.56 -21.83 -15.47
N ASN A 489 -34.24 -22.03 -15.61
CA ASN A 489 -33.49 -21.91 -16.87
C ASN A 489 -33.54 -20.52 -17.53
N THR A 490 -33.87 -19.47 -16.77
CA THR A 490 -33.86 -18.09 -17.26
C THR A 490 -32.43 -17.58 -17.49
N ILE A 491 -32.24 -16.66 -18.43
CA ILE A 491 -30.95 -16.02 -18.67
C ILE A 491 -30.81 -14.83 -17.73
N VAL A 492 -29.64 -14.70 -17.09
CA VAL A 492 -29.34 -13.63 -16.13
C VAL A 492 -27.96 -13.03 -16.35
N LEU A 493 -27.73 -11.81 -15.86
CA LEU A 493 -26.39 -11.25 -15.68
C LEU A 493 -26.01 -11.32 -14.20
N ILE A 494 -24.83 -11.87 -13.92
CA ILE A 494 -24.28 -12.01 -12.58
C ILE A 494 -23.18 -10.95 -12.40
N PRO A 495 -23.43 -9.93 -11.57
CA PRO A 495 -22.46 -8.86 -11.33
C PRO A 495 -21.41 -9.26 -10.29
N ASN A 496 -20.18 -8.83 -10.55
CA ASN A 496 -19.08 -8.78 -9.60
C ASN A 496 -18.48 -7.37 -9.65
N ILE A 497 -18.19 -6.79 -8.50
CA ILE A 497 -17.54 -5.49 -8.39
C ILE A 497 -16.25 -5.67 -7.60
N SER A 498 -15.13 -5.20 -8.11
CA SER A 498 -13.94 -4.96 -7.29
C SER A 498 -13.68 -3.48 -7.20
N PHE A 499 -13.36 -3.00 -6.00
CA PHE A 499 -13.06 -1.59 -5.78
C PHE A 499 -11.86 -1.40 -4.86
N SER A 500 -11.20 -0.26 -5.00
CA SER A 500 -10.13 0.17 -4.11
C SER A 500 -10.12 1.69 -3.98
N ILE A 501 -9.82 2.16 -2.78
CA ILE A 501 -9.69 3.57 -2.46
C ILE A 501 -8.31 3.77 -1.87
N ARG A 502 -7.43 4.38 -2.66
CA ARG A 502 -6.08 4.79 -2.25
C ARG A 502 -6.16 6.22 -1.75
N GLY A 503 -5.39 6.56 -0.73
CA GLY A 503 -5.38 7.91 -0.18
C GLY A 503 -3.99 8.45 0.04
N ARG A 504 -3.94 9.76 0.32
CA ARG A 504 -2.79 10.46 0.86
C ARG A 504 -3.15 11.05 2.22
N ASP A 505 -2.18 11.10 3.11
CA ASP A 505 -2.30 11.81 4.38
C ASP A 505 -1.49 13.10 4.31
N GLU A 506 -2.18 14.23 4.09
CA GLU A 506 -1.56 15.56 4.04
C GLU A 506 -0.89 15.95 5.36
N GLN A 507 -1.40 15.45 6.49
CA GLN A 507 -0.94 15.83 7.83
C GLN A 507 0.29 15.01 8.28
N LYS A 508 0.56 13.87 7.64
CA LYS A 508 1.74 13.02 7.93
C LYS A 508 2.63 12.84 6.69
N SER A 509 3.13 13.96 6.19
CA SER A 509 4.13 14.02 5.11
C SER A 509 3.65 13.39 3.79
N ASN A 510 2.39 13.62 3.39
CA ASN A 510 1.78 13.10 2.16
C ASN A 510 1.90 11.59 1.97
N LYS A 511 1.95 10.82 3.07
CA LYS A 511 2.14 9.37 3.01
C LYS A 511 1.00 8.71 2.24
N GLN A 512 1.33 7.96 1.19
CA GLN A 512 0.37 7.14 0.49
C GLN A 512 -0.11 5.99 1.38
N ALA A 513 -1.43 5.80 1.45
CA ALA A 513 -2.05 4.75 2.25
C ALA A 513 -3.37 4.27 1.61
N THR A 514 -4.08 3.38 2.30
CA THR A 514 -5.30 2.75 1.78
C THR A 514 -6.49 3.02 2.67
N TYR A 515 -7.59 3.51 2.10
CA TYR A 515 -8.88 3.53 2.79
C TYR A 515 -9.52 2.15 2.80
N VAL A 516 -9.63 1.49 1.65
CA VAL A 516 -10.23 0.16 1.54
C VAL A 516 -9.88 -0.51 0.22
N GLU A 517 -9.84 -1.83 0.21
CA GLU A 517 -9.98 -2.68 -0.97
C GLU A 517 -11.15 -3.63 -0.74
N GLY A 518 -11.96 -3.91 -1.77
CA GLY A 518 -13.12 -4.76 -1.57
C GLY A 518 -13.61 -5.42 -2.84
N MET A 519 -14.40 -6.47 -2.63
CA MET A 519 -15.11 -7.18 -3.69
C MET A 519 -16.55 -7.44 -3.27
N LEU A 520 -17.49 -7.22 -4.19
CA LEU A 520 -18.89 -7.61 -4.11
C LEU A 520 -19.15 -8.69 -5.15
N VAL A 521 -19.77 -9.79 -4.76
CA VAL A 521 -20.08 -10.92 -5.63
C VAL A 521 -21.54 -11.28 -5.45
N SER A 522 -22.33 -11.07 -6.50
CA SER A 522 -23.69 -11.59 -6.48
C SER A 522 -23.67 -13.09 -6.77
N LYS A 523 -24.37 -13.88 -5.95
CA LYS A 523 -24.52 -15.32 -6.19
C LYS A 523 -25.56 -15.62 -7.27
N THR A 524 -26.46 -14.69 -7.52
CA THR A 524 -27.57 -14.82 -8.47
C THR A 524 -27.67 -13.56 -9.34
N GLY A 525 -28.29 -13.69 -10.51
CA GLY A 525 -28.67 -12.54 -11.32
C GLY A 525 -30.18 -12.42 -11.40
N ASN A 526 -30.65 -11.25 -11.82
CA ASN A 526 -32.07 -11.00 -12.04
C ASN A 526 -32.47 -11.44 -13.46
N PRO A 527 -33.54 -12.25 -13.63
CA PRO A 527 -34.09 -12.55 -14.95
C PRO A 527 -34.51 -11.28 -15.67
N PHE A 528 -34.29 -11.23 -16.98
CA PHE A 528 -34.62 -10.06 -17.79
C PHE A 528 -35.42 -10.42 -19.04
N ASN A 529 -36.14 -9.42 -19.57
CA ASN A 529 -36.80 -9.50 -20.86
C ASN A 529 -36.00 -8.70 -21.89
N SER A 530 -35.52 -9.36 -22.94
CA SER A 530 -34.66 -8.73 -23.95
C SER A 530 -35.28 -7.53 -24.65
N ASN A 531 -36.60 -7.51 -24.86
CA ASN A 531 -37.28 -6.37 -25.48
C ASN A 531 -37.38 -5.19 -24.51
N MET A 532 -37.62 -5.46 -23.22
CA MET A 532 -37.67 -4.41 -22.20
C MET A 532 -36.30 -3.76 -21.98
N VAL A 533 -35.23 -4.57 -21.89
CA VAL A 533 -33.86 -4.05 -21.71
C VAL A 533 -33.40 -3.21 -22.90
N LYS A 534 -33.88 -3.50 -24.12
CA LYS A 534 -33.63 -2.66 -25.31
C LYS A 534 -34.43 -1.35 -25.33
N ALA A 535 -35.59 -1.32 -24.68
CA ALA A 535 -36.52 -0.20 -24.73
C ALA A 535 -36.38 0.77 -23.53
N ASP A 536 -35.94 0.28 -22.38
CA ASP A 536 -35.85 1.03 -21.13
C ASP A 536 -34.49 0.82 -20.45
N LYS A 537 -33.69 1.90 -20.34
CA LYS A 537 -32.39 1.89 -19.66
C LYS A 537 -32.50 1.48 -18.18
N ASN A 538 -33.64 1.69 -17.52
CA ASN A 538 -33.85 1.23 -16.14
C ASN A 538 -34.09 -0.28 -16.03
N ALA A 539 -34.58 -0.92 -17.10
CA ALA A 539 -34.68 -2.38 -17.14
C ALA A 539 -33.29 -3.04 -17.17
N LEU A 540 -32.27 -2.37 -17.74
CA LEU A 540 -30.88 -2.81 -17.65
C LEU A 540 -30.35 -2.77 -16.21
N LEU A 541 -30.59 -1.69 -15.47
CA LEU A 541 -30.19 -1.59 -14.06
C LEU A 541 -30.75 -2.75 -13.22
N LYS A 542 -32.02 -3.10 -13.44
CA LYS A 542 -32.67 -4.24 -12.77
C LYS A 542 -32.01 -5.57 -13.17
N ALA A 543 -31.75 -5.78 -14.46
CA ALA A 543 -31.09 -6.99 -14.96
C ALA A 543 -29.68 -7.19 -14.38
N CYS A 544 -28.99 -6.10 -14.05
CA CYS A 544 -27.66 -6.10 -13.44
C CYS A 544 -27.69 -6.14 -11.89
N SER A 545 -28.86 -6.31 -11.26
CA SER A 545 -29.02 -6.31 -9.79
C SER A 545 -28.38 -5.07 -9.13
N PHE A 546 -28.58 -3.93 -9.78
CA PHE A 546 -27.86 -2.70 -9.47
C PHE A 546 -28.16 -2.15 -8.06
N SER A 547 -29.43 -2.17 -7.66
CA SER A 547 -29.86 -1.67 -6.35
C SER A 547 -29.26 -2.53 -5.22
N GLU A 548 -29.25 -3.84 -5.42
CA GLU A 548 -28.75 -4.83 -4.47
C GLU A 548 -27.23 -4.70 -4.29
N LEU A 549 -26.49 -4.41 -5.37
CA LEU A 549 -25.05 -4.13 -5.31
C LEU A 549 -24.73 -2.84 -4.56
N THR A 550 -25.50 -1.78 -4.82
CA THR A 550 -25.32 -0.47 -4.19
C THR A 550 -25.60 -0.53 -2.70
N GLU A 551 -26.66 -1.26 -2.31
CA GLU A 551 -26.96 -1.54 -0.90
C GLU A 551 -25.84 -2.37 -0.25
N ALA A 552 -25.36 -3.42 -0.91
CA ALA A 552 -24.23 -4.23 -0.42
C ALA A 552 -22.95 -3.40 -0.25
N PHE A 553 -22.67 -2.48 -1.18
CA PHE A 553 -21.56 -1.54 -1.09
C PHE A 553 -21.68 -0.68 0.18
N ARG A 554 -22.81 0.00 0.36
CA ARG A 554 -23.11 0.81 1.55
C ARG A 554 -22.96 0.03 2.85
N LEU A 555 -23.60 -1.15 2.95
CA LEU A 555 -23.54 -2.01 4.13
C LEU A 555 -22.11 -2.49 4.43
N SER A 556 -21.36 -2.86 3.40
CA SER A 556 -19.99 -3.33 3.56
C SER A 556 -19.06 -2.24 4.11
N LEU A 557 -19.20 -1.00 3.62
CA LEU A 557 -18.45 0.14 4.14
C LEU A 557 -18.84 0.46 5.59
N ALA A 558 -20.13 0.40 5.93
CA ALA A 558 -20.60 0.63 7.29
C ALA A 558 -20.03 -0.41 8.27
N ALA A 559 -20.00 -1.69 7.87
CA ALA A 559 -19.39 -2.76 8.66
C ALA A 559 -17.88 -2.56 8.83
N LEU A 560 -17.18 -2.11 7.78
CA LEU A 560 -15.76 -1.76 7.87
C LEU A 560 -15.54 -0.59 8.84
N ARG A 561 -16.35 0.47 8.75
CA ARG A 561 -16.24 1.64 9.63
C ARG A 561 -16.49 1.28 11.10
N ALA A 562 -17.47 0.44 11.39
CA ALA A 562 -17.68 -0.06 12.75
C ALA A 562 -16.43 -0.78 13.28
N LYS A 563 -15.76 -1.57 12.44
CA LYS A 563 -14.52 -2.25 12.81
C LYS A 563 -13.33 -1.29 12.98
N GLU A 564 -13.24 -0.22 12.19
CA GLU A 564 -12.22 0.82 12.39
C GLU A 564 -12.30 1.44 13.79
N ILE A 565 -13.53 1.75 14.23
CA ILE A 565 -13.80 2.33 15.55
C ILE A 565 -13.42 1.34 16.65
N GLU A 566 -13.85 0.08 16.53
CA GLU A 566 -13.51 -1.00 17.47
C GLU A 566 -11.99 -1.17 17.62
N MET A 567 -11.27 -1.11 16.51
CA MET A 567 -9.81 -1.33 16.45
C MET A 567 -8.99 -0.06 16.72
N GLY A 568 -9.66 1.05 17.11
CA GLY A 568 -9.00 2.29 17.53
C GLY A 568 -8.34 3.10 16.41
N TYR A 569 -8.76 2.95 15.14
CA TYR A 569 -8.13 3.68 14.03
C TYR A 569 -8.17 5.19 14.25
N ASP A 570 -9.33 5.75 14.63
CA ASP A 570 -9.44 7.19 14.86
C ASP A 570 -8.50 7.67 15.98
N LYS A 571 -8.37 6.88 17.06
CA LYS A 571 -7.45 7.20 18.16
C LYS A 571 -6.00 7.24 17.69
N ILE A 572 -5.61 6.27 16.86
CA ILE A 572 -4.24 6.13 16.33
C ILE A 572 -3.91 7.25 15.35
N TRP A 573 -4.89 7.66 14.54
CA TRP A 573 -4.68 8.72 13.57
C TRP A 573 -4.64 10.10 14.25
N ASN A 574 -5.44 10.33 15.28
CA ASN A 574 -5.54 11.61 16.00
C ASN A 574 -4.48 11.81 17.10
N ILE A 575 -3.38 11.05 17.09
CA ILE A 575 -2.32 11.23 18.09
C ILE A 575 -1.68 12.61 17.88
N GLY A 576 -1.68 13.44 18.92
CA GLY A 576 -1.05 14.76 18.90
C GLY A 576 -1.94 15.89 18.34
N GLU A 577 -3.18 15.58 17.96
CA GLU A 577 -4.26 16.56 17.72
C GLU A 577 -5.04 16.82 19.01
#